data_AF-A0A7S2JHB3-F1
#
_entry.id   AF-A0A7S2JHB3-F1
#
_cell.length_a   1.000
_cell.length_b   1.000
_cell.length_c   1.000
_cell.angle_alpha   90.00
_cell.angle_beta   90.00
_cell.angle_gamma   90.00
#
_symmetry.space_group_name_H-M   'P 1'
#
loop_
_entity.id
_entity.type
_entity.pdbx_description
1 polymer ?
#
loop_
_entity_poly.entity_id
_entity_poly.type
_entity_poly.pdbx_seq_one_letter_code
_entity_poly.pdbx_strand_id
1 'polypeptide(L)'
;GRGKYTHRRGWSYEGEFKNDKTNGQGKMIYADGSVYQGWWKDGSRSGRGNYTCSEGWSYEGEWKDDKRNGQGKVHCEDGDVYEGQWKNDRWDGEGKMIYAD
;
A
#
# COMPACT_ATOMS: atom_id res chain seq x y z
N GLY A 1 2.00 16.64 12.88
CA GLY A 1 0.91 17.45 12.31
C GLY A 1 0.63 17.01 10.88
N ARG A 2 -0.45 17.49 10.25
CA ARG A 2 -0.73 17.21 8.84
C ARG A 2 0.05 18.15 7.92
N GLY A 3 0.45 17.66 6.77
CA GLY A 3 1.17 18.48 5.78
C GLY A 3 1.26 17.80 4.42
N LYS A 4 1.82 18.53 3.47
CA LYS A 4 2.12 18.05 2.12
C LYS A 4 3.60 18.27 1.81
N TYR A 5 4.23 17.24 1.28
CA TYR A 5 5.60 17.27 0.80
C TYR A 5 5.63 16.85 -0.67
N THR A 6 6.15 17.71 -1.53
CA THR A 6 6.34 17.39 -2.96
C THR A 6 7.84 17.36 -3.24
N HIS A 7 8.33 16.23 -3.72
CA HIS A 7 9.72 16.07 -4.07
C HIS A 7 9.95 16.43 -5.55
N ARG A 8 11.10 17.03 -5.86
CA ARG A 8 11.47 17.41 -7.24
C ARG A 8 11.52 16.21 -8.21
N ARG A 9 11.73 14.99 -7.69
CA ARG A 9 11.74 13.74 -8.47
C ARG A 9 10.36 13.13 -8.71
N GLY A 10 9.29 13.90 -8.54
CA GLY A 10 7.94 13.52 -8.98
C GLY A 10 7.09 12.78 -7.94
N TRP A 11 7.66 12.32 -6.83
CA TRP A 11 6.87 11.76 -5.74
C TRP A 11 6.33 12.84 -4.79
N SER A 12 5.18 12.59 -4.17
CA SER A 12 4.60 13.47 -3.16
C SER A 12 3.91 12.69 -2.06
N TYR A 13 3.91 13.24 -0.86
CA TYR A 13 3.16 12.72 0.28
C TYR A 13 2.25 13.80 0.85
N GLU A 14 1.02 13.43 1.15
CA GLU A 14 0.07 14.27 1.88
C GLU A 14 -0.53 13.47 3.03
N GLY A 15 -0.36 13.94 4.25
CA GLY A 15 -0.81 13.20 5.42
C GLY A 15 -0.19 13.66 6.72
N GLU A 16 -0.24 12.78 7.71
CA GLU A 16 0.27 13.04 9.04
C GLU A 16 1.79 12.79 9.14
N PHE A 17 2.45 13.61 9.95
CA PHE A 17 3.88 13.55 10.26
C PHE A 17 4.12 13.58 11.77
N LYS A 18 5.16 12.87 12.20
CA LYS A 18 5.72 12.90 13.56
C LYS A 18 7.25 12.81 13.48
N ASN A 19 7.95 13.73 14.13
CA ASN A 19 9.43 13.78 14.14
C ASN A 19 10.02 13.73 12.71
N ASP A 20 9.51 14.57 11.82
CA ASP A 20 9.90 14.65 10.40
C ASP A 20 9.72 13.36 9.57
N LYS A 21 8.98 12.39 10.10
CA LYS A 21 8.63 11.13 9.43
C LYS A 21 7.14 11.05 9.17
N THR A 22 6.76 10.36 8.08
CA THR A 22 5.35 10.00 7.83
C THR A 22 4.88 9.09 8.95
N ASN A 23 3.74 9.44 9.55
CA ASN A 23 3.22 8.73 10.72
C ASN A 23 1.73 9.05 10.87
N GLY A 24 0.87 8.04 10.97
CA GLY A 24 -0.60 8.21 10.94
C GLY A 24 -1.18 7.94 9.54
N GLN A 25 -2.29 8.58 9.19
CA GLN A 25 -2.89 8.42 7.86
C GLN A 25 -2.20 9.31 6.82
N GLY A 26 -2.02 8.78 5.61
CA GLY A 26 -1.47 9.56 4.50
C GLY A 26 -1.56 8.89 3.14
N LYS A 27 -1.40 9.71 2.10
CA LYS A 27 -1.36 9.33 0.70
C LYS A 27 0.01 9.65 0.12
N MET A 28 0.69 8.64 -0.42
CA MET A 28 1.91 8.76 -1.21
C MET A 28 1.57 8.55 -2.68
N ILE A 29 2.02 9.48 -3.52
CA ILE A 29 2.08 9.31 -4.97
C ILE A 29 3.57 9.11 -5.31
N TYR A 30 3.90 7.96 -5.86
CA TYR A 30 5.26 7.62 -6.25
C TYR A 30 5.61 8.21 -7.62
N ALA A 31 6.92 8.26 -7.93
CA ALA A 31 7.41 8.87 -9.17
C ALA A 31 7.00 8.09 -10.44
N ASP A 32 6.75 6.80 -10.29
CA ASP A 32 6.23 5.90 -11.34
C ASP A 32 4.71 6.03 -11.55
N GLY A 33 4.04 6.88 -10.77
CA GLY A 33 2.58 7.04 -10.79
C GLY A 33 1.83 6.09 -9.87
N SER A 34 2.50 5.11 -9.25
CA SER A 34 1.88 4.26 -8.24
C SER A 34 1.39 5.09 -7.06
N VAL A 35 0.37 4.61 -6.34
CA VAL A 35 -0.24 5.32 -5.22
C VAL A 35 -0.37 4.40 -4.02
N TYR A 36 0.01 4.86 -2.84
CA TYR A 36 -0.36 4.24 -1.58
C TYR A 36 -1.25 5.19 -0.77
N GLN A 37 -2.33 4.69 -0.21
CA GLN A 37 -3.15 5.39 0.76
C GLN A 37 -3.41 4.50 1.95
N GLY A 38 -3.00 4.92 3.15
CA GLY A 38 -3.18 4.11 4.34
C GLY A 38 -2.38 4.61 5.53
N TRP A 39 -2.14 3.69 6.45
CA TRP A 39 -1.42 3.94 7.69
C TRP A 39 0.11 3.91 7.47
N TRP A 40 0.78 4.85 8.11
CA TRP A 40 2.22 5.02 8.13
C TRP A 40 2.74 4.97 9.56
N LYS A 41 3.93 4.40 9.74
CA LYS A 41 4.66 4.41 10.99
C LYS A 41 6.14 4.61 10.72
N ASP A 42 6.67 5.70 11.25
CA ASP A 42 8.10 6.03 11.23
C ASP A 42 8.76 5.98 9.84
N GLY A 43 8.01 6.39 8.80
CA GLY A 43 8.50 6.41 7.41
C GLY A 43 8.02 5.23 6.55
N SER A 44 7.48 4.18 7.15
CA SER A 44 7.08 2.95 6.46
C SER A 44 5.57 2.74 6.46
N ARG A 45 5.06 2.09 5.42
CA ARG A 45 3.66 1.61 5.36
C ARG A 45 3.44 0.58 6.46
N SER A 46 2.39 0.74 7.25
CA SER A 46 2.12 -0.09 8.43
C SER A 46 0.67 0.01 8.83
N GLY A 47 -0.03 -1.11 9.08
CA GLY A 47 -1.47 -1.13 9.31
C GLY A 47 -2.25 -1.29 8.00
N ARG A 48 -3.53 -0.92 7.98
CA ARG A 48 -4.35 -1.05 6.76
C ARG A 48 -4.00 0.01 5.71
N GLY A 49 -3.98 -0.39 4.44
CA GLY A 49 -3.81 0.53 3.33
C GLY A 49 -4.09 -0.10 1.97
N ASN A 50 -4.32 0.76 1.00
CA ASN A 50 -4.49 0.41 -0.41
C ASN A 50 -3.27 0.90 -1.20
N TYR A 51 -2.69 0.02 -2.01
CA TYR A 51 -1.67 0.33 -2.98
C TYR A 51 -2.19 0.05 -4.38
N THR A 52 -2.16 1.05 -5.26
CA THR A 52 -2.43 0.90 -6.69
C THR A 52 -1.11 1.05 -7.43
N CYS A 53 -0.69 0.02 -8.15
CA CYS A 53 0.46 0.10 -9.03
C CYS A 53 0.08 0.86 -10.31
N SER A 54 1.02 1.62 -10.87
CA SER A 54 0.83 2.26 -12.18
C SER A 54 0.65 1.26 -13.34
N GLU A 55 1.11 0.02 -13.14
CA GLU A 55 0.97 -1.08 -14.11
C GLU A 55 -0.40 -1.79 -14.02
N GLY A 56 -1.31 -1.35 -13.14
CA GLY A 56 -2.72 -1.77 -13.16
C GLY A 56 -3.16 -2.73 -12.06
N TRP A 57 -2.24 -3.45 -11.42
CA TRP A 57 -2.60 -4.26 -10.24
C TRP A 57 -2.74 -3.40 -8.97
N SER A 58 -3.52 -3.88 -8.00
CA SER A 58 -3.65 -3.22 -6.69
C SER A 58 -3.65 -4.21 -5.53
N TYR A 59 -3.35 -3.71 -4.33
CA TYR A 59 -3.43 -4.46 -3.08
C TYR A 59 -4.17 -3.64 -2.03
N GLU A 60 -5.21 -4.22 -1.45
CA GLU A 60 -5.88 -3.71 -0.27
C GLU A 60 -5.65 -4.69 0.89
N GLY A 61 -5.06 -4.22 1.98
CA GLY A 61 -4.86 -5.10 3.12
C GLY A 61 -3.98 -4.51 4.19
N GLU A 62 -3.49 -5.41 5.04
CA GLU A 62 -2.56 -5.08 6.10
C GLU A 62 -1.11 -4.96 5.59
N TRP A 63 -0.38 -4.05 6.21
CA TRP A 63 1.01 -3.72 5.92
C TRP A 63 1.82 -3.75 7.21
N LYS A 64 3.10 -4.12 7.12
CA LYS A 64 4.05 -4.03 8.22
C LYS A 64 5.44 -3.79 7.65
N ASP A 65 6.08 -2.71 8.08
CA ASP A 65 7.43 -2.33 7.68
C ASP A 65 7.62 -2.39 6.14
N ASP A 66 6.70 -1.74 5.42
CA ASP A 66 6.62 -1.69 3.95
C ASP A 66 6.28 -2.98 3.22
N LYS A 67 5.94 -4.06 3.94
CA LYS A 67 5.58 -5.35 3.37
C LYS A 67 4.11 -5.65 3.58
N ARG A 68 3.49 -6.31 2.60
CA ARG A 68 2.16 -6.94 2.77
C ARG A 68 2.24 -7.97 3.88
N ASN A 69 1.29 -7.92 4.80
CA ASN A 69 1.26 -8.74 6.00
C ASN A 69 -0.19 -8.93 6.43
N GLY A 70 -0.55 -10.01 7.12
CA GLY A 70 -1.93 -10.24 7.58
C GLY A 70 -2.90 -10.52 6.43
N GLN A 71 -4.16 -10.14 6.59
CA GLN A 71 -5.16 -10.36 5.54
C GLN A 71 -5.08 -9.28 4.46
N GLY A 72 -5.22 -9.70 3.20
CA GLY A 72 -5.23 -8.78 2.07
C GLY A 72 -5.77 -9.35 0.77
N LYS A 73 -6.21 -8.46 -0.10
CA LYS A 73 -6.74 -8.72 -1.44
C LYS A 73 -5.84 -8.08 -2.49
N VAL A 74 -5.42 -8.86 -3.47
CA VAL A 74 -4.77 -8.38 -4.69
C VAL A 74 -5.78 -8.42 -5.82
N HIS A 75 -5.90 -7.31 -6.54
CA HIS A 75 -6.53 -7.26 -7.85
C HIS A 75 -5.42 -7.27 -8.90
N CYS A 76 -5.40 -8.29 -9.74
CA CYS A 76 -4.47 -8.43 -10.84
C CYS A 76 -4.90 -7.56 -12.04
N GLU A 77 -3.98 -7.31 -12.97
CA GLU A 77 -4.23 -6.51 -14.17
C GLU A 77 -5.25 -7.17 -15.12
N ASP A 78 -5.27 -8.49 -15.16
CA ASP A 78 -6.22 -9.33 -15.91
C ASP A 78 -7.63 -9.37 -15.30
N GLY A 79 -7.82 -8.74 -14.13
CA GLY A 79 -9.09 -8.72 -13.41
C GLY A 79 -9.22 -9.84 -12.36
N ASP A 80 -8.28 -10.78 -12.30
CA ASP A 80 -8.28 -11.82 -11.29
C ASP A 80 -8.13 -11.20 -9.89
N VAL A 81 -8.69 -11.87 -8.89
CA VAL A 81 -8.65 -11.44 -7.50
C VAL A 81 -8.14 -12.56 -6.62
N TYR A 82 -7.03 -12.30 -5.94
CA TYR A 82 -6.56 -13.13 -4.85
C TYR A 82 -6.95 -12.51 -3.51
N GLU A 83 -7.57 -13.27 -2.62
CA GLU A 83 -7.84 -12.86 -1.24
C GLU A 83 -7.28 -13.90 -0.27
N GLY A 84 -6.42 -13.50 0.66
CA GLY A 84 -5.83 -14.43 1.60
C GLY A 84 -4.80 -13.80 2.54
N GLN A 85 -4.10 -14.69 3.23
CA GLN A 85 -3.08 -14.31 4.22
C GLN A 85 -1.72 -14.01 3.59
N TRP A 86 -1.03 -13.03 4.16
CA TRP A 86 0.25 -12.52 3.71
C TRP A 86 1.27 -12.47 4.85
N LYS A 87 2.52 -12.77 4.54
CA LYS A 87 3.64 -12.58 5.44
C LYS A 87 4.88 -12.17 4.66
N ASN A 88 5.34 -10.95 4.91
CA ASN A 88 6.54 -10.39 4.28
C ASN A 88 6.49 -10.47 2.75
N ASP A 89 5.40 -9.96 2.16
CA ASP A 89 5.13 -9.94 0.71
C ASP A 89 4.88 -11.29 0.03
N ARG A 90 4.83 -12.38 0.80
CA ARG A 90 4.50 -13.71 0.31
C ARG A 90 3.11 -14.11 0.78
N TRP A 91 2.41 -14.90 -0.03
CA TRP A 91 1.23 -15.64 0.41
C TRP A 91 1.64 -16.58 1.55
N ASP A 92 0.89 -16.56 2.65
CA ASP A 92 1.20 -17.32 3.86
C ASP A 92 -0.08 -17.85 4.50
N GLY A 93 -0.50 -19.04 4.09
CA GLY A 93 -1.71 -19.68 4.61
C GLY A 93 -2.78 -19.86 3.53
N GLU A 94 -4.04 -19.84 3.95
CA GLU A 94 -5.17 -20.03 3.05
C GLU A 94 -5.46 -18.76 2.24
N GLY A 95 -5.85 -18.97 0.99
CA GLY A 95 -6.27 -17.92 0.08
C GLY A 95 -7.21 -18.46 -0.99
N LYS A 96 -7.99 -17.56 -1.58
CA LYS A 96 -8.95 -17.84 -2.65
C LYS A 96 -8.57 -17.01 -3.87
N MET A 97 -8.46 -17.68 -5.02
CA MET A 97 -8.40 -17.03 -6.32
C MET A 97 -9.80 -16.97 -6.93
N ILE A 98 -10.17 -15.81 -7.45
CA ILE A 98 -11.40 -15.58 -8.22
C ILE A 98 -10.93 -15.11 -9.60
N TYR A 99 -11.22 -15.89 -10.62
CA TYR A 99 -10.84 -15.58 -11.99
C TYR A 99 -11.86 -14.63 -12.62
N ALA A 100 -11.39 -13.66 -13.41
CA ALA A 100 -12.26 -12.83 -14.23
C ALA A 100 -12.93 -13.68 -15.34
N ASP A 101 -14.16 -13.30 -15.72
CA ASP A 101 -14.96 -13.96 -16.78
C ASP A 101 -14.54 -13.54 -18.20
#